data_AF-A0A925Y2E7-F1
#
_entry.id   AF-A0A925Y2E7-F1
#
_cell.length_a   1.000
_cell.length_b   1.000
_cell.length_c   1.000
_cell.angle_alpha   90.00
_cell.angle_beta   90.00
_cell.angle_gamma   90.00
#
_symmetry.space_group_name_H-M   'P 1'
#
loop_
_entity.id
_entity.type
_entity.pdbx_description
1 polymer ?
#
loop_
_entity_poly.entity_id
_entity_poly.type
_entity_poly.pdbx_seq_one_letter_code
_entity_poly.pdbx_strand_id
1 'polypeptide(L)'
;MYRIPFDRVNWITSSFLIGTALIALIGLPIYLVKFGIDWFQFSMFFFYLVATMVSITLGYHRLFSHLSFKAKLPVRLFTLVFGACAFENACLDWASDHRRHHKHVDHDEDPYDISKGFMWAHIGWLMFKLNAEPPMDNVNDLRKDKLVMWQYKYVHWIGLVVGLIVPSVLGYAWNHFHGMDPWVGALGGFLIAGVARIVVAQHCTFFINSLCHTVGRQPYSSSHSARDSAIMAFLT
;
A
#
# COMPACT_ATOMS: atom_id res chain seq x y z
N MET A 1 23.97 21.66 7.98
CA MET A 1 22.68 21.60 8.72
C MET A 1 21.60 21.29 7.70
N TYR A 2 21.16 20.03 7.62
CA TYR A 2 20.09 19.64 6.69
C TYR A 2 18.79 20.29 7.17
N ARG A 3 18.31 21.30 6.44
CA ARG A 3 16.99 21.89 6.70
C ARG A 3 15.93 21.00 6.05
N ILE A 4 14.95 20.58 6.83
CA ILE A 4 13.77 19.89 6.30
C ILE A 4 13.02 20.90 5.41
N PRO A 5 12.74 20.58 4.14
CA PRO A 5 12.03 21.48 3.23
C PRO A 5 10.52 21.46 3.54
N PHE A 6 10.13 22.14 4.62
CA PHE A 6 8.72 22.18 5.08
C PHE A 6 7.76 22.76 4.04
N ASP A 7 8.25 23.62 3.14
CA ASP A 7 7.52 24.17 2.00
C ASP A 7 7.18 23.12 0.93
N ARG A 8 7.87 21.97 0.94
CA ARG A 8 7.71 20.87 -0.03
C ARG A 8 6.90 19.69 0.52
N VAL A 9 6.33 19.81 1.72
CA VAL A 9 5.59 18.72 2.37
C VAL A 9 4.25 18.50 1.67
N ASN A 10 3.99 17.26 1.26
CA ASN A 10 2.66 16.81 0.88
C ASN A 10 1.85 16.54 2.15
N TRP A 11 1.16 17.57 2.63
CA TRP A 11 0.42 17.50 3.90
C TRP A 11 -0.71 16.49 3.91
N ILE A 12 -1.37 16.24 2.78
CA ILE A 12 -2.46 15.26 2.71
C ILE A 12 -1.91 13.85 2.94
N THR A 13 -0.93 13.44 2.14
CA THR A 13 -0.32 12.11 2.26
C THR A 13 0.41 11.96 3.60
N SER A 14 1.15 12.98 4.03
CA SER A 14 1.87 12.93 5.31
C SER A 14 0.93 12.81 6.50
N SER A 15 -0.16 13.59 6.54
CA SER A 15 -1.14 13.50 7.63
C SER A 15 -1.86 12.16 7.65
N PHE A 16 -2.14 11.58 6.48
CA PHE A 16 -2.72 10.24 6.39
C PHE A 16 -1.77 9.18 6.96
N LEU A 17 -0.52 9.12 6.49
CA LEU A 17 0.48 8.13 6.93
C LEU A 17 0.79 8.26 8.43
N ILE A 18 0.97 9.48 8.92
CA ILE A 18 1.21 9.73 10.34
C ILE A 18 -0.03 9.37 11.17
N GLY A 19 -1.22 9.76 10.71
CA GLY A 19 -2.48 9.49 11.39
C GLY A 19 -2.75 8.00 11.54
N THR A 20 -2.63 7.23 10.45
CA THR A 20 -2.83 5.77 10.50
C THR A 20 -1.78 5.08 11.35
N ALA A 21 -0.51 5.52 11.29
CA ALA A 21 0.55 5.01 12.15
C ALA A 21 0.28 5.28 13.63
N LEU A 22 -0.15 6.48 14.02
CA LEU A 22 -0.48 6.80 15.40
C LEU A 22 -1.69 6.00 15.90
N ILE A 23 -2.72 5.83 15.07
CA ILE A 23 -3.88 4.98 15.41
C ILE A 23 -3.45 3.53 15.59
N ALA A 24 -2.57 3.00 14.75
CA ALA A 24 -2.05 1.64 14.86
C ALA A 24 -1.10 1.45 16.06
N LEU A 25 -0.27 2.44 16.40
CA LEU A 25 0.71 2.35 17.48
C LEU A 25 0.13 2.66 18.87
N ILE A 26 -0.98 3.39 18.93
CA ILE A 26 -1.60 3.83 20.20
C ILE A 26 -3.01 3.25 20.34
N GLY A 27 -3.88 3.50 19.35
CA GLY A 27 -5.28 3.09 19.39
C GLY A 27 -5.47 1.58 19.43
N LEU A 28 -4.73 0.85 18.59
CA LEU A 28 -4.82 -0.63 18.55
C LEU A 28 -4.34 -1.27 19.87
N PRO A 29 -3.17 -0.95 20.46
CA PRO A 29 -2.80 -1.51 21.77
C PRO A 29 -3.81 -1.22 22.87
N ILE A 30 -4.37 0.00 22.92
CA ILE A 30 -5.44 0.34 23.87
C ILE A 30 -6.66 -0.56 23.67
N TYR A 31 -7.07 -0.78 22.42
CA TYR A 31 -8.17 -1.69 22.09
C TYR A 31 -7.87 -3.12 22.56
N LEU A 32 -6.69 -3.66 22.22
CA LEU A 32 -6.30 -5.03 22.54
C LEU A 32 -6.23 -5.27 24.05
N VAL A 33 -5.75 -4.30 24.83
CA VAL A 33 -5.71 -4.40 26.30
C VAL A 33 -7.11 -4.38 26.91
N LYS A 34 -8.03 -3.59 26.35
CA LYS A 34 -9.39 -3.43 26.89
C LYS A 34 -10.35 -4.55 26.49
N PHE A 35 -10.25 -5.04 25.26
CA PHE A 35 -11.26 -5.91 24.64
C PHE A 35 -10.70 -7.25 24.16
N GLY A 36 -9.38 -7.40 24.12
CA GLY A 36 -8.72 -8.59 23.57
C GLY A 36 -8.79 -8.64 22.04
N ILE A 37 -8.48 -9.83 21.51
CA ILE A 37 -8.61 -10.17 20.09
C ILE A 37 -9.39 -11.48 19.99
N ASP A 38 -10.30 -11.55 19.04
CA ASP A 38 -11.00 -12.80 18.71
C ASP A 38 -10.48 -13.42 17.39
N TRP A 39 -10.80 -14.70 17.19
CA TRP A 39 -10.35 -15.44 16.00
C TRP A 39 -10.90 -14.86 14.69
N PHE A 40 -12.10 -14.28 14.69
CA PHE A 40 -12.70 -13.70 13.50
C PHE A 40 -11.95 -12.42 13.08
N GLN A 41 -11.63 -11.54 14.02
CA GLN A 41 -10.81 -10.35 13.79
C GLN A 41 -9.41 -10.73 13.26
N PHE A 42 -8.80 -11.75 13.85
CA PHE A 42 -7.53 -12.29 13.38
C PHE A 42 -7.65 -12.82 11.93
N SER A 43 -8.65 -13.64 11.63
CA SER A 43 -8.88 -14.15 10.27
C SER A 43 -9.16 -13.03 9.26
N MET A 44 -9.94 -12.02 9.64
CA MET A 44 -10.19 -10.85 8.80
C MET A 44 -8.90 -10.09 8.49
N PHE A 45 -8.04 -9.87 9.49
CA PHE A 45 -6.74 -9.22 9.29
C PHE A 45 -5.92 -9.95 8.23
N PHE A 46 -5.74 -11.26 8.38
CA PHE A 46 -4.95 -12.05 7.45
C PHE A 46 -5.56 -12.09 6.04
N PHE A 47 -6.87 -12.26 5.94
CA PHE A 47 -7.56 -12.22 4.65
C PHE A 47 -7.32 -10.88 3.94
N TYR A 48 -7.55 -9.76 4.63
CA TYR A 48 -7.38 -8.43 4.04
C TYR A 48 -5.91 -8.13 3.72
N LEU A 49 -4.98 -8.55 4.58
CA LEU A 49 -3.55 -8.38 4.36
C LEU A 49 -3.12 -9.12 3.09
N VAL A 50 -3.43 -10.42 2.98
CA VAL A 50 -3.08 -11.23 1.80
C VAL A 50 -3.76 -10.70 0.54
N ALA A 51 -5.06 -10.37 0.60
CA ALA A 51 -5.79 -9.85 -0.54
C ALA A 51 -5.20 -8.51 -1.04
N THR A 52 -4.80 -7.64 -0.12
CA THR A 52 -4.14 -6.36 -0.44
C THR A 52 -2.77 -6.60 -1.05
N MET A 53 -1.91 -7.40 -0.41
CA MET A 53 -0.55 -7.66 -0.88
C MET A 53 -0.53 -8.35 -2.24
N VAL A 54 -1.38 -9.36 -2.45
CA VAL A 54 -1.55 -10.00 -3.78
C VAL A 54 -2.03 -8.99 -4.82
N SER A 55 -2.88 -8.04 -4.43
CA SER A 55 -3.35 -7.01 -5.36
C SER A 55 -2.25 -6.04 -5.79
N ILE A 56 -1.33 -5.70 -4.90
CA ILE A 56 -0.14 -4.92 -5.24
C ILE A 56 0.81 -5.75 -6.11
N THR A 57 1.18 -6.97 -5.69
CA THR A 57 2.22 -7.74 -6.37
C THR A 57 1.76 -8.40 -7.67
N LEU A 58 0.62 -9.11 -7.66
CA LEU A 58 0.07 -9.75 -8.86
C LEU A 58 -0.62 -8.72 -9.76
N GLY A 59 -1.34 -7.77 -9.16
CA GLY A 59 -2.10 -6.74 -9.87
C GLY A 59 -1.26 -5.56 -10.32
N TYR A 60 -1.06 -4.59 -9.44
CA TYR A 60 -0.49 -3.29 -9.78
C TYR A 60 0.89 -3.45 -10.42
N HIS A 61 1.72 -4.31 -9.83
CA HIS A 61 3.08 -4.60 -10.28
C HIS A 61 3.10 -5.47 -11.55
N ARG A 62 2.79 -6.77 -11.47
CA ARG A 62 3.01 -7.71 -12.60
C ARG A 62 2.00 -7.55 -13.74
N LEU A 63 0.72 -7.39 -13.41
CA LEU A 63 -0.35 -7.34 -14.42
C LEU A 63 -0.43 -5.98 -15.10
N PHE A 64 -0.46 -4.88 -14.35
CA PHE A 64 -0.69 -3.55 -14.91
C PHE A 64 0.59 -2.78 -15.24
N SER A 65 1.65 -2.90 -14.44
CA SER A 65 2.89 -2.17 -14.71
C SER A 65 3.79 -2.88 -15.71
N HIS A 66 4.03 -4.18 -15.52
CA HIS A 66 4.91 -4.98 -16.41
C HIS A 66 4.20 -5.71 -17.54
N LEU A 67 2.87 -5.77 -17.53
CA LEU A 67 2.08 -6.49 -18.54
C LEU A 67 2.55 -7.95 -18.73
N SER A 68 3.04 -8.59 -17.66
CA SER A 68 3.70 -9.91 -17.74
C SER A 68 2.73 -11.05 -18.11
N PHE A 69 1.43 -10.83 -17.96
CA PHE A 69 0.38 -11.76 -18.35
C PHE A 69 -0.94 -11.02 -18.61
N LYS A 70 -1.92 -11.72 -19.17
CA LYS A 70 -3.29 -11.22 -19.35
C LYS A 70 -4.23 -11.91 -18.37
N ALA A 71 -5.12 -11.14 -17.75
CA ALA A 71 -6.09 -11.66 -16.79
C ALA A 71 -7.53 -11.40 -17.25
N LYS A 72 -8.45 -12.31 -16.87
CA LYS A 72 -9.89 -12.12 -17.07
C LYS A 72 -10.45 -11.16 -16.01
N LEU A 73 -11.68 -10.70 -16.23
CA LEU A 73 -12.35 -9.70 -15.40
C LEU A 73 -12.33 -9.99 -13.88
N PRO A 74 -12.57 -11.23 -13.39
CA PRO A 74 -12.60 -11.47 -11.94
C PRO A 74 -11.28 -11.15 -11.25
N VAL A 75 -10.16 -11.58 -11.83
CA VAL A 75 -8.82 -11.29 -11.30
C VAL A 75 -8.51 -9.80 -11.38
N ARG A 76 -8.82 -9.16 -12.51
CA ARG A 76 -8.60 -7.71 -12.71
C ARG A 76 -9.40 -6.87 -11.73
N LEU A 77 -10.67 -7.22 -11.50
CA LEU A 77 -11.54 -6.51 -10.57
C LEU A 77 -11.07 -6.73 -9.13
N PHE A 78 -10.73 -7.96 -8.76
CA PHE A 78 -10.18 -8.29 -7.44
C PHE A 78 -8.96 -7.45 -7.12
N THR A 79 -7.98 -7.41 -8.03
CA THR A 79 -6.74 -6.66 -7.79
C THR A 79 -6.94 -5.14 -7.77
N LEU A 80 -7.87 -4.62 -8.56
CA LEU A 80 -8.20 -3.19 -8.52
C LEU A 80 -8.93 -2.78 -7.24
N VAL A 81 -9.83 -3.63 -6.73
CA VAL A 81 -10.60 -3.37 -5.51
C VAL A 81 -9.74 -3.50 -4.25
N PHE A 82 -9.06 -4.62 -4.08
CA PHE A 82 -8.20 -4.83 -2.90
C PHE A 82 -6.89 -4.06 -2.99
N GLY A 83 -6.40 -3.72 -4.19
CA GLY A 83 -5.28 -2.79 -4.35
C GLY A 83 -5.63 -1.38 -3.88
N ALA A 84 -6.86 -0.91 -4.13
CA ALA A 84 -7.33 0.36 -3.58
C ALA A 84 -7.37 0.36 -2.04
N CYS A 85 -7.55 -0.81 -1.41
CA CYS A 85 -7.51 -0.93 0.04
C CYS A 85 -6.11 -0.70 0.62
N ALA A 86 -5.02 -0.77 -0.17
CA ALA A 86 -3.66 -0.48 0.27
C ALA A 86 -3.42 1.02 0.54
N PHE A 87 -4.25 1.89 -0.01
CA PHE A 87 -4.05 3.36 0.01
C PHE A 87 -2.68 3.77 -0.56
N GLU A 88 -2.23 3.10 -1.63
CA GLU A 88 -0.99 3.41 -2.37
C GLU A 88 -1.29 4.13 -3.71
N ASN A 89 -2.24 5.07 -3.71
CA ASN A 89 -2.79 5.72 -4.91
C ASN A 89 -3.54 4.76 -5.87
N ALA A 90 -4.05 5.31 -6.97
CA ALA A 90 -4.72 4.52 -7.99
C ALA A 90 -3.72 3.64 -8.76
N CYS A 91 -4.21 2.54 -9.34
CA CYS A 91 -3.40 1.64 -10.15
C CYS A 91 -2.70 2.36 -11.30
N LEU A 92 -3.34 3.38 -11.87
CA LEU A 92 -2.78 4.20 -12.95
C LEU A 92 -1.55 4.98 -12.49
N ASP A 93 -1.63 5.64 -11.32
CA ASP A 93 -0.55 6.45 -10.76
C ASP A 93 0.61 5.55 -10.31
N TRP A 94 0.28 4.49 -9.57
CA TRP A 94 1.24 3.49 -9.11
C TRP A 94 2.03 2.90 -10.28
N ALA A 95 1.36 2.52 -11.37
CA ALA A 95 2.02 1.98 -12.55
C ALA A 95 2.87 3.03 -13.28
N SER A 96 2.46 4.30 -13.27
CA SER A 96 3.25 5.38 -13.87
C SER A 96 4.56 5.58 -13.12
N ASP A 97 4.52 5.65 -11.79
CA ASP A 97 5.71 5.78 -10.94
C ASP A 97 6.59 4.54 -11.04
N HIS A 98 6.01 3.34 -11.00
CA HIS A 98 6.75 2.07 -11.10
C HIS A 98 7.47 1.90 -12.45
N ARG A 99 6.80 2.24 -13.56
CA ARG A 99 7.44 2.21 -14.90
C ARG A 99 8.57 3.25 -15.00
N ARG A 100 8.46 4.39 -14.28
CA ARG A 100 9.49 5.42 -14.24
C ARG A 100 10.70 4.98 -13.41
N HIS A 101 10.45 4.37 -12.25
CA HIS A 101 11.46 3.73 -11.42
C HIS A 101 12.28 2.72 -12.23
N HIS A 102 11.65 1.76 -12.91
CA HIS A 102 12.39 0.79 -13.72
C HIS A 102 13.20 1.42 -14.87
N LYS A 103 12.74 2.54 -15.42
CA LYS A 103 13.44 3.21 -16.52
C LYS A 103 14.66 4.02 -16.05
N HIS A 104 14.63 4.53 -14.82
CA HIS A 104 15.66 5.43 -14.28
C HIS A 104 16.17 4.99 -12.90
N VAL A 105 16.16 3.69 -12.63
CA VAL A 105 16.50 3.13 -11.31
C VAL A 105 17.84 3.67 -10.82
N ASP A 106 17.88 4.08 -9.56
CA ASP A 106 19.05 4.70 -8.89
C ASP A 106 19.54 6.01 -9.53
N HIS A 107 18.68 6.72 -10.29
CA HIS A 107 18.94 8.04 -10.84
C HIS A 107 17.92 9.08 -10.35
N ASP A 108 18.19 10.36 -10.59
CA ASP A 108 17.38 11.46 -10.05
C ASP A 108 15.91 11.45 -10.48
N GLU A 109 15.60 10.85 -11.65
CA GLU A 109 14.25 10.69 -12.17
C GLU A 109 13.48 9.50 -11.57
N ASP A 110 14.14 8.65 -10.78
CA ASP A 110 13.48 7.61 -9.98
C ASP A 110 12.71 8.27 -8.82
N PRO A 111 11.37 8.10 -8.75
CA PRO A 111 10.55 8.71 -7.70
C PRO A 111 11.01 8.34 -6.29
N TYR A 112 11.53 7.12 -6.10
CA TYR A 112 11.95 6.61 -4.79
C TYR A 112 13.42 6.17 -4.77
N ASP A 113 14.26 6.92 -5.49
CA ASP A 113 15.71 6.74 -5.59
C ASP A 113 16.40 6.47 -4.24
N ILE A 114 16.97 5.27 -4.10
CA ILE A 114 17.69 4.85 -2.89
C ILE A 114 19.00 5.62 -2.66
N SER A 115 19.57 6.25 -3.69
CA SER A 115 20.79 7.05 -3.58
C SER A 115 20.61 8.26 -2.63
N LYS A 116 19.36 8.74 -2.50
CA LYS A 116 18.95 9.80 -1.56
C LYS A 116 18.79 9.32 -0.12
N GLY A 117 18.97 8.02 0.12
CA GLY A 117 19.02 7.38 1.43
C GLY A 117 17.82 6.49 1.73
N PHE A 118 18.01 5.57 2.67
CA PHE A 118 17.01 4.55 3.03
C PHE A 118 15.64 5.14 3.37
N MET A 119 15.59 6.18 4.22
CA MET A 119 14.32 6.78 4.65
C MET A 119 13.63 7.56 3.52
N TRP A 120 14.39 8.08 2.55
CA TRP A 120 13.83 8.70 1.36
C TRP A 120 13.07 7.65 0.54
N ALA A 121 13.74 6.57 0.16
CA ALA A 121 13.15 5.49 -0.63
C ALA A 121 12.01 4.76 0.11
N HIS A 122 12.10 4.63 1.43
CA HIS A 122 11.07 3.97 2.24
C HIS A 122 9.77 4.78 2.31
N ILE A 123 9.85 6.08 2.64
CA ILE A 123 8.62 6.87 2.88
C ILE A 123 8.77 8.36 2.54
N GLY A 124 9.99 8.89 2.53
CA GLY A 124 10.24 10.32 2.31
C GLY A 124 9.72 10.82 0.96
N TRP A 125 9.83 10.02 -0.10
CA TRP A 125 9.35 10.38 -1.43
C TRP A 125 7.82 10.64 -1.49
N LEU A 126 7.05 10.02 -0.60
CA LEU A 126 5.60 10.25 -0.46
C LEU A 126 5.31 11.54 0.31
N MET A 127 6.15 11.84 1.30
CA MET A 127 5.97 12.97 2.22
C MET A 127 6.43 14.29 1.63
N PHE A 128 7.40 14.28 0.71
CA PHE A 128 7.99 15.48 0.13
C PHE A 128 7.91 15.47 -1.40
N LYS A 129 7.39 16.56 -1.98
CA LYS A 129 7.34 16.77 -3.45
C LYS A 129 8.44 17.73 -3.87
N LEU A 130 9.63 17.17 -4.14
CA LEU A 130 10.81 17.96 -4.50
C LEU A 130 10.76 18.51 -5.93
N ASN A 131 10.13 17.76 -6.84
CA ASN A 131 10.00 18.09 -8.25
C ASN A 131 8.53 18.26 -8.65
N ALA A 132 8.29 18.90 -9.79
CA ALA A 132 6.96 18.93 -10.40
C ALA A 132 6.51 17.51 -10.76
N GLU A 133 5.20 17.27 -10.68
CA GLU A 133 4.64 15.97 -11.05
C GLU A 133 4.95 15.68 -12.53
N PRO A 134 5.55 14.52 -12.84
CA PRO A 134 5.91 14.20 -14.20
C PRO A 134 4.66 13.90 -15.04
N PRO A 135 4.74 14.05 -16.38
CA PRO A 135 3.63 13.66 -17.24
C PRO A 135 3.38 12.15 -17.15
N MET A 136 2.10 11.76 -17.13
CA MET A 136 1.62 10.37 -17.17
C MET A 136 1.49 9.88 -18.62
N ASP A 137 2.55 10.05 -19.41
CA ASP A 137 2.67 9.64 -20.81
C ASP A 137 3.09 8.16 -20.97
N ASN A 138 3.65 7.57 -19.92
CA ASN A 138 4.12 6.19 -19.88
C ASN A 138 3.03 5.15 -19.55
N VAL A 139 1.76 5.56 -19.42
CA VAL A 139 0.61 4.70 -19.04
C VAL A 139 -0.61 4.87 -19.97
N ASN A 140 -0.37 5.22 -21.24
CA ASN A 140 -1.42 5.42 -22.25
C ASN A 140 -2.28 4.18 -22.52
N ASP A 141 -1.73 2.99 -22.34
CA ASP A 141 -2.44 1.71 -22.37
C ASP A 141 -3.49 1.61 -21.25
N LEU A 142 -3.11 1.95 -20.02
CA LEU A 142 -3.99 1.93 -18.86
C LEU A 142 -5.06 3.03 -18.92
N ARG A 143 -4.74 4.21 -19.49
CA ARG A 143 -5.71 5.29 -19.72
C ARG A 143 -6.87 4.87 -20.64
N LYS A 144 -6.64 3.92 -21.54
CA LYS A 144 -7.67 3.38 -22.45
C LYS A 144 -8.49 2.26 -21.79
N ASP A 145 -8.05 1.75 -20.65
CA ASP A 145 -8.70 0.67 -19.93
C ASP A 145 -9.82 1.21 -19.02
N LYS A 146 -11.06 0.97 -19.43
CA LYS A 146 -12.26 1.44 -18.71
C LYS A 146 -12.31 0.98 -17.25
N LEU A 147 -11.80 -0.22 -16.95
CA LEU A 147 -11.85 -0.76 -15.59
C LEU A 147 -10.80 -0.07 -14.70
N VAL A 148 -9.60 0.17 -15.23
CA VAL A 148 -8.57 0.94 -14.52
C VAL A 148 -9.03 2.38 -14.30
N MET A 149 -9.64 3.01 -15.31
CA MET A 149 -10.17 4.37 -15.18
C MET A 149 -11.36 4.48 -14.23
N TRP A 150 -12.18 3.43 -14.11
CA TRP A 150 -13.20 3.33 -13.06
C TRP A 150 -12.54 3.32 -11.67
N GLN A 151 -11.53 2.47 -11.47
CA GLN A 151 -10.80 2.42 -10.21
C GLN A 151 -10.11 3.75 -9.91
N TYR A 152 -9.45 4.38 -10.89
CA TYR A 152 -8.83 5.70 -10.75
C TYR A 152 -9.82 6.76 -10.25
N LYS A 153 -11.03 6.80 -10.82
CA LYS A 153 -12.07 7.76 -10.42
C LYS A 153 -12.58 7.53 -9.00
N TYR A 154 -12.63 6.28 -8.54
CA TYR A 154 -13.27 5.91 -7.27
C TYR A 154 -12.29 5.34 -6.23
N VAL A 155 -10.97 5.43 -6.44
CA VAL A 155 -9.95 4.73 -5.64
C VAL A 155 -10.12 4.97 -4.14
N HIS A 156 -10.28 6.23 -3.73
CA HIS A 156 -10.45 6.59 -2.32
C HIS A 156 -11.78 6.08 -1.73
N TRP A 157 -12.86 6.09 -2.53
CA TRP A 157 -14.15 5.54 -2.11
C TRP A 157 -14.11 4.01 -2.00
N ILE A 158 -13.45 3.32 -2.92
CA ILE A 158 -13.26 1.88 -2.86
C ILE A 158 -12.42 1.52 -1.64
N GLY A 159 -11.29 2.20 -1.42
CA GLY A 159 -10.42 1.97 -0.26
C GLY A 159 -11.13 2.24 1.07
N LEU A 160 -11.91 3.32 1.17
CA LEU A 160 -12.71 3.63 2.35
C LEU A 160 -13.78 2.57 2.60
N VAL A 161 -14.61 2.28 1.60
CA VAL A 161 -15.74 1.37 1.76
C VAL A 161 -15.26 -0.06 1.99
N VAL A 162 -14.45 -0.60 1.07
CA VAL A 162 -14.04 -2.00 1.12
C VAL A 162 -12.95 -2.23 2.17
N GLY A 163 -12.03 -1.28 2.32
CA GLY A 163 -10.86 -1.42 3.19
C GLY A 163 -11.07 -1.00 4.65
N LEU A 164 -12.08 -0.19 4.96
CA LEU A 164 -12.36 0.30 6.33
C LEU A 164 -13.80 0.05 6.78
N ILE A 165 -14.81 0.40 5.98
CA ILE A 165 -16.22 0.28 6.39
C ILE A 165 -16.65 -1.19 6.44
N VAL A 166 -16.41 -1.96 5.37
CA VAL A 166 -16.78 -3.38 5.31
C VAL A 166 -16.20 -4.19 6.47
N PRO A 167 -14.88 -4.15 6.80
CA PRO A 167 -14.39 -4.91 7.94
C PRO A 167 -15.01 -4.46 9.28
N SER A 168 -15.35 -3.18 9.43
CA SER A 168 -16.08 -2.67 10.59
C SER A 168 -17.50 -3.25 10.67
N VAL A 169 -18.24 -3.26 9.56
CA VAL A 169 -19.59 -3.82 9.49
C VAL A 169 -19.58 -5.33 9.74
N LEU A 170 -18.58 -6.04 9.22
CA LEU A 170 -18.40 -7.47 9.47
C LEU A 170 -18.10 -7.76 10.93
N GLY A 171 -17.23 -6.97 11.57
CA GLY A 171 -16.96 -7.06 13.00
C GLY A 171 -18.20 -6.76 13.86
N TYR A 172 -18.98 -5.74 13.49
CA TYR A 172 -20.26 -5.44 14.14
C TYR A 172 -21.22 -6.62 14.09
N ALA A 173 -21.44 -7.15 12.88
CA ALA A 173 -22.37 -8.25 12.65
C ALA A 173 -21.92 -9.51 13.39
N TRP A 174 -20.62 -9.83 13.35
CA TRP A 174 -20.07 -10.97 14.07
C TRP A 174 -20.39 -10.90 15.56
N ASN A 175 -20.05 -9.79 16.22
CA ASN A 175 -20.32 -9.63 17.65
C ASN A 175 -21.81 -9.68 17.96
N HIS A 176 -22.64 -9.01 17.15
CA HIS A 176 -24.08 -9.02 17.32
C HIS A 176 -24.68 -10.43 17.29
N PHE A 177 -24.29 -11.27 16.32
CA PHE A 177 -24.81 -12.63 16.19
C PHE A 177 -24.25 -13.61 17.23
N HIS A 178 -23.18 -13.25 17.94
CA HIS A 178 -22.57 -14.07 18.99
C HIS A 178 -22.86 -13.55 20.41
N GLY A 179 -23.77 -12.59 20.56
CA GLY A 179 -24.16 -12.04 21.88
C GLY A 179 -23.09 -11.18 22.55
N MET A 180 -22.11 -10.67 21.78
CA MET A 180 -21.07 -9.75 22.23
C MET A 180 -21.44 -8.30 21.88
N ASP A 181 -20.74 -7.30 22.44
CA ASP A 181 -20.98 -5.89 22.11
C ASP A 181 -20.66 -5.61 20.62
N PRO A 182 -21.67 -5.25 19.79
CA PRO A 182 -21.48 -5.00 18.36
C PRO A 182 -20.51 -3.85 18.06
N TRP A 183 -20.47 -2.82 18.89
CA TRP A 183 -19.61 -1.66 18.65
C TRP A 183 -18.15 -1.96 18.94
N VAL A 184 -17.87 -2.84 19.89
CA VAL A 184 -16.52 -3.38 20.11
C VAL A 184 -16.05 -4.19 18.91
N GLY A 185 -16.95 -4.97 18.29
CA GLY A 185 -16.67 -5.70 17.06
C GLY A 185 -16.41 -4.76 15.88
N ALA A 186 -17.21 -3.71 15.74
CA ALA A 186 -17.03 -2.69 14.70
C ALA A 186 -15.68 -1.98 14.82
N LEU A 187 -15.34 -1.56 16.04
CA LEU A 187 -14.07 -0.90 16.33
C LEU A 187 -12.88 -1.85 16.08
N GLY A 188 -13.01 -3.13 16.43
CA GLY A 188 -11.98 -4.14 16.15
C GLY A 188 -11.76 -4.37 14.66
N GLY A 189 -12.85 -4.49 13.88
CA GLY A 189 -12.79 -4.57 12.42
C GLY A 189 -12.10 -3.35 11.80
N PHE A 190 -12.44 -2.14 12.27
CA PHE A 190 -11.82 -0.89 11.83
C PHE A 190 -10.31 -0.84 12.18
N LEU A 191 -9.95 -1.10 13.43
CA LEU A 191 -8.57 -0.94 13.90
C LEU A 191 -7.64 -2.04 13.39
N ILE A 192 -8.08 -3.28 13.39
CA ILE A 192 -7.25 -4.44 13.06
C ILE A 192 -7.21 -4.65 11.53
N ALA A 193 -8.31 -5.10 10.93
CA ALA A 193 -8.36 -5.41 9.49
C ALA A 193 -8.38 -4.17 8.59
N GLY A 194 -8.78 -3.02 9.14
CA GLY A 194 -8.69 -1.72 8.49
C GLY A 194 -7.32 -1.07 8.67
N VAL A 195 -7.13 -0.34 9.77
CA VAL A 195 -5.99 0.58 9.97
C VAL A 195 -4.66 -0.16 10.11
N ALA A 196 -4.55 -1.12 11.01
CA ALA A 196 -3.29 -1.84 11.24
C ALA A 196 -2.82 -2.58 9.98
N ARG A 197 -3.77 -3.18 9.25
CA ARG A 197 -3.51 -3.84 7.97
C ARG A 197 -2.97 -2.88 6.92
N ILE A 198 -3.49 -1.65 6.83
CA ILE A 198 -2.95 -0.61 5.92
C ILE A 198 -1.49 -0.32 6.25
N VAL A 199 -1.19 -0.05 7.53
CA VAL A 199 0.17 0.27 7.98
C VAL A 199 1.14 -0.88 7.68
N VAL A 200 0.76 -2.12 8.01
CA VAL A 200 1.59 -3.30 7.73
C VAL A 200 1.81 -3.49 6.22
N ALA A 201 0.74 -3.44 5.42
CA ALA A 201 0.84 -3.61 3.97
C ALA A 201 1.74 -2.55 3.32
N GLN A 202 1.56 -1.27 3.69
CA GLN A 202 2.36 -0.17 3.17
C GLN A 202 3.84 -0.35 3.52
N HIS A 203 4.19 -0.65 4.77
CA HIS A 203 5.59 -0.87 5.13
C HIS A 203 6.20 -2.09 4.44
N CYS A 204 5.45 -3.17 4.22
CA CYS A 204 5.90 -4.29 3.39
C CYS A 204 6.22 -3.83 1.96
N THR A 205 5.32 -3.08 1.31
CA THR A 205 5.58 -2.54 -0.04
C THR A 205 6.78 -1.59 -0.05
N PHE A 206 6.87 -0.69 0.93
CA PHE A 206 7.95 0.30 1.03
C PHE A 206 9.32 -0.32 1.28
N PHE A 207 9.37 -1.51 1.89
CA PHE A 207 10.59 -2.28 2.00
C PHE A 207 11.13 -2.78 0.66
N ILE A 208 10.30 -2.91 -0.38
CA ILE A 208 10.81 -3.17 -1.74
C ILE A 208 11.70 -2.02 -2.21
N ASN A 209 11.27 -0.78 -2.02
CA ASN A 209 12.04 0.38 -2.49
C ASN A 209 13.32 0.61 -1.67
N SER A 210 13.30 0.20 -0.40
CA SER A 210 14.35 0.53 0.56
C SER A 210 15.22 -0.67 0.95
N LEU A 211 14.62 -1.71 1.50
CA LEU A 211 15.33 -2.88 2.01
C LEU A 211 15.81 -3.81 0.89
N CYS A 212 15.05 -3.99 -0.20
CA CYS A 212 15.55 -4.74 -1.38
C CYS A 212 16.69 -4.03 -2.12
N HIS A 213 16.98 -2.76 -1.82
CA HIS A 213 18.14 -2.06 -2.37
C HIS A 213 19.33 -2.00 -1.39
N THR A 214 19.16 -2.52 -0.17
CA THR A 214 20.16 -2.42 0.92
C THR A 214 20.51 -3.73 1.60
N VAL A 215 19.69 -4.79 1.48
CA VAL A 215 19.97 -6.10 2.07
C VAL A 215 19.69 -7.20 1.06
N GLY A 216 20.66 -8.07 0.82
CA GLY A 216 20.54 -9.20 -0.11
C GLY A 216 21.78 -9.41 -0.97
N ARG A 217 21.64 -10.20 -2.03
CA ARG A 217 22.69 -10.51 -3.02
C ARG A 217 22.37 -9.88 -4.37
N GLN A 218 23.38 -9.70 -5.22
CA GLN A 218 23.20 -9.16 -6.57
C GLN A 218 23.75 -10.15 -7.62
N PRO A 219 23.09 -11.32 -7.79
CA PRO A 219 23.64 -12.39 -8.62
C PRO A 219 23.60 -12.09 -10.12
N TYR A 220 22.75 -11.17 -10.57
CA TYR A 220 22.50 -10.92 -11.99
C TYR A 220 23.17 -9.65 -12.54
N SER A 221 23.19 -8.55 -11.77
CA SER A 221 23.83 -7.30 -12.17
C SER A 221 24.28 -6.51 -10.95
N SER A 222 25.43 -5.84 -11.07
CA SER A 222 25.93 -4.83 -10.12
C SER A 222 25.76 -3.39 -10.62
N SER A 223 25.07 -3.18 -11.75
CA SER A 223 24.83 -1.85 -12.34
C SER A 223 23.79 -1.04 -11.58
N HIS A 224 22.91 -1.71 -10.86
CA HIS A 224 21.84 -1.12 -10.04
C HIS A 224 21.93 -1.72 -8.64
N SER A 225 21.28 -1.10 -7.67
CA SER A 225 21.36 -1.44 -6.25
C SER A 225 20.38 -2.55 -5.82
N ALA A 226 19.44 -2.94 -6.69
CA ALA A 226 18.45 -3.99 -6.44
C ALA A 226 19.10 -5.32 -6.04
N ARG A 227 18.53 -5.98 -5.02
CA ARG A 227 19.06 -7.20 -4.40
C ARG A 227 18.00 -8.29 -4.29
N ASP A 228 18.47 -9.52 -4.41
CA ASP A 228 17.75 -10.75 -4.08
C ASP A 228 17.82 -10.99 -2.56
N SER A 229 16.66 -11.04 -1.90
CA SER A 229 16.52 -11.10 -0.44
C SER A 229 15.38 -12.03 -0.01
N ALA A 230 15.73 -13.13 0.66
CA ALA A 230 14.76 -14.10 1.17
C ALA A 230 13.81 -13.50 2.22
N ILE A 231 14.29 -12.53 3.01
CA ILE A 231 13.46 -11.83 4.01
C ILE A 231 12.34 -11.06 3.30
N MET A 232 12.67 -10.44 2.16
CA MET A 232 11.72 -9.66 1.38
C MET A 232 10.73 -10.57 0.67
N ALA A 233 11.18 -11.66 0.07
CA ALA A 233 10.29 -12.65 -0.53
C ALA A 233 9.24 -13.24 0.43
N PHE A 234 9.49 -13.22 1.76
CA PHE A 234 8.49 -13.60 2.75
C PHE A 234 7.50 -12.47 3.07
N LEU A 235 7.96 -11.22 3.10
CA LEU A 235 7.14 -10.06 3.47
C LEU A 235 6.31 -9.50 2.30
N THR A 236 6.69 -9.80 1.05
CA THR A 236 6.14 -9.21 -0.18
C THR A 236 5.92 -10.25 -1.26
#